data_AF-A0A2V6ZM49-F1
#
_entry.id   AF-A0A2V6ZM49-F1
#
_cell.length_a   1.000
_cell.length_b   1.000
_cell.length_c   1.000
_cell.angle_alpha   90.00
_cell.angle_beta   90.00
_cell.angle_gamma   90.00
#
_symmetry.space_group_name_H-M   'P 1'
#
loop_
_entity.id
_entity.type
_entity.pdbx_description
1 polymer ?
#
loop_
_entity_poly.entity_id
_entity_poly.type
_entity_poly.pdbx_seq_one_letter_code
_entity_poly.pdbx_strand_id
1 'polypeptide(L)'
;MPAERILFAGDIAFHYVTPLAFQGHIGNWIKAADRLLRYEADVIVPGHGPVGTKKDLKHMRAYLAMVRREAKQRFDAGMPAEAAAGDIKLGVYASWSDAERILPNVLRCYQEFRNEPDQPMDLPRMLAGMERLRGARADHTCL
;
A
#
# COMPACT_ATOMS: atom_id res chain seq x y z
N MET A 1 -9.25 -5.31 21.84
CA MET A 1 -9.56 -5.98 23.11
C MET A 1 -8.44 -5.66 24.10
N PRO A 2 -8.61 -4.63 24.95
CA PRO A 2 -7.52 -4.10 25.77
C PRO A 2 -6.96 -5.09 26.81
N ALA A 3 -7.81 -5.90 27.46
CA ALA A 3 -7.36 -6.86 28.47
C ALA A 3 -6.53 -8.00 27.86
N GLU A 4 -6.89 -8.39 26.64
CA GLU A 4 -6.28 -9.46 25.86
C GLU A 4 -5.09 -8.95 25.02
N ARG A 5 -4.87 -7.63 24.99
CA ARG A 5 -3.83 -6.96 24.18
C ARG A 5 -3.91 -7.33 22.69
N ILE A 6 -5.12 -7.51 22.17
CA ILE A 6 -5.40 -7.80 20.76
C ILE A 6 -5.98 -6.56 20.07
N LEU A 7 -5.39 -6.14 18.95
CA LEU A 7 -5.91 -5.08 18.09
C LEU A 7 -6.45 -5.66 16.78
N PHE A 8 -7.76 -5.52 16.56
CA PHE A 8 -8.35 -5.75 15.24
C PHE A 8 -8.23 -4.46 14.44
N ALA A 9 -7.39 -4.46 13.42
CA ALA A 9 -7.03 -3.26 12.65
C ALA A 9 -7.79 -3.13 11.32
N GLY A 10 -8.47 -4.20 10.87
CA GLY A 10 -9.14 -4.26 9.57
C GLY A 10 -8.21 -3.79 8.44
N ASP A 11 -8.77 -3.10 7.45
CA ASP A 11 -8.03 -2.59 6.29
C ASP A 11 -7.15 -1.36 6.58
N ILE A 12 -6.82 -1.09 7.85
CA ILE A 12 -5.67 -0.24 8.19
C ILE A 12 -4.37 -1.06 8.21
N ALA A 13 -4.42 -2.37 8.43
CA ALA A 13 -3.25 -3.24 8.45
C ALA A 13 -3.29 -4.30 7.34
N PHE A 14 -2.22 -4.36 6.55
CA PHE A 14 -1.97 -5.35 5.51
C PHE A 14 -0.60 -5.96 5.79
N HIS A 15 -0.53 -7.26 6.09
CA HIS A 15 0.73 -7.94 6.39
C HIS A 15 1.17 -8.78 5.18
N TYR A 16 2.31 -8.43 4.56
CA TYR A 16 2.88 -9.13 3.38
C TYR A 16 1.97 -9.14 2.13
N VAL A 17 0.93 -8.31 2.14
CA VAL A 17 0.02 -8.04 1.02
C VAL A 17 0.18 -6.57 0.70
N THR A 18 0.31 -6.21 -0.58
CA THR A 18 0.44 -4.80 -0.96
C THR A 18 -0.84 -4.04 -0.62
N PRO A 19 -0.77 -2.96 0.20
CA PRO A 19 -1.92 -2.10 0.49
C PRO A 19 -2.60 -1.59 -0.78
N LEU A 20 -3.93 -1.44 -0.75
CA LEU A 20 -4.73 -0.92 -1.87
C LEU A 20 -5.38 0.41 -1.50
N ALA A 21 -4.79 1.53 -1.89
CA ALA A 21 -5.34 2.86 -1.64
C ALA A 21 -6.42 3.27 -2.67
N PHE A 22 -7.47 2.44 -2.78
CA PHE A 22 -8.57 2.70 -3.71
C PHE A 22 -9.42 3.90 -3.27
N GLN A 23 -9.89 3.91 -2.02
CA GLN A 23 -10.55 5.05 -1.37
C GLN A 23 -9.73 5.63 -0.21
N GLY A 24 -8.62 4.99 0.15
CA GLY A 24 -7.73 5.46 1.21
C GLY A 24 -6.77 6.53 0.71
N HIS A 25 -6.37 7.45 1.61
CA HIS A 25 -5.29 8.40 1.37
C HIS A 25 -4.02 7.90 2.03
N ILE A 26 -2.93 7.77 1.30
CA ILE A 26 -1.63 7.27 1.76
C ILE A 26 -1.11 8.09 2.93
N GLY A 27 -1.19 9.43 2.85
CA GLY A 27 -0.77 10.31 3.95
C GLY A 27 -1.55 10.08 5.24
N ASN A 28 -2.88 9.90 5.15
CA ASN A 28 -3.73 9.64 6.32
C ASN A 28 -3.58 8.21 6.83
N TRP A 29 -3.32 7.25 5.94
CA TRP A 29 -3.07 5.86 6.29
C TRP A 29 -1.79 5.71 7.10
N ILE A 30 -0.71 6.41 6.73
CA ILE A 30 0.52 6.48 7.54
C ILE A 30 0.21 7.02 8.94
N LYS A 31 -0.56 8.12 9.04
CA LYS A 31 -0.96 8.70 10.33
C LYS A 31 -1.81 7.72 11.16
N ALA A 32 -2.70 6.97 10.51
CA ALA A 32 -3.53 5.95 11.17
C ALA A 32 -2.66 4.81 11.71
N ALA A 33 -1.72 4.29 10.91
CA ALA A 33 -0.77 3.28 11.35
C ALA A 33 0.10 3.78 12.52
N ASP A 34 0.58 5.02 12.47
CA ASP A 34 1.33 5.65 13.56
C ASP A 34 0.48 5.82 14.84
N ARG A 35 -0.85 5.96 14.73
CA ARG A 35 -1.78 5.94 15.89
C ARG A 35 -1.90 4.54 16.47
N LEU A 36 -2.14 3.53 15.64
CA LEU A 36 -2.30 2.14 16.08
C LEU A 36 -1.02 1.60 16.75
N LEU A 37 0.16 2.01 16.29
CA LEU A 37 1.44 1.60 16.89
C LEU A 37 1.62 2.05 18.35
N ARG A 38 0.86 3.05 18.80
CA ARG A 38 0.87 3.52 20.20
C ARG A 38 0.00 2.69 21.12
N TYR A 39 -0.87 1.84 20.60
CA TYR A 39 -1.71 0.98 21.45
C TYR A 39 -0.90 -0.15 22.06
N GLU A 40 -1.23 -0.50 23.29
CA GLU A 40 -0.65 -1.62 24.03
C GLU A 40 -1.23 -2.96 23.55
N ALA A 41 -0.84 -3.37 22.34
CA ALA A 41 -1.25 -4.61 21.71
C ALA A 41 -0.03 -5.47 21.33
N ASP A 42 -0.11 -6.76 21.66
CA ASP A 42 0.88 -7.77 21.31
C ASP A 42 0.51 -8.47 19.99
N VAL A 43 -0.80 -8.62 19.76
CA VAL A 43 -1.36 -9.25 18.57
C VAL A 43 -2.13 -8.21 17.75
N ILE A 44 -1.90 -8.19 16.44
CA ILE A 44 -2.63 -7.38 15.47
C ILE A 44 -3.28 -8.31 14.45
N VAL A 45 -4.61 -8.26 14.38
CA VAL A 45 -5.40 -8.96 13.36
C VAL A 45 -5.61 -7.98 12.19
N PRO A 46 -4.95 -8.20 11.04
CA PRO A 46 -5.10 -7.35 9.86
C PRO A 46 -6.40 -7.66 9.11
N GLY A 47 -6.79 -6.78 8.20
CA GLY A 47 -7.81 -7.10 7.19
C GLY A 47 -7.29 -8.09 6.15
N HIS A 48 -5.98 -8.01 5.84
CA HIS A 48 -5.32 -8.89 4.87
C HIS A 48 -3.96 -9.39 5.34
N GLY A 49 -3.66 -10.64 5.01
CA GLY A 49 -2.43 -11.33 5.40
C GLY A 49 -2.55 -12.04 6.76
N PRO A 50 -1.45 -12.65 7.25
CA PRO A 50 -1.46 -13.38 8.51
C PRO A 50 -1.61 -12.46 9.73
N VAL A 51 -2.19 -13.00 10.80
CA VAL A 51 -2.13 -12.37 12.13
C VAL A 51 -0.67 -12.11 12.50
N GLY A 52 -0.40 -10.91 12.99
CA GLY A 52 0.96 -10.44 13.24
C GLY A 52 1.05 -9.57 14.48
N THR A 53 2.09 -8.74 14.51
CA THR A 53 2.46 -7.90 15.64
C THR A 53 2.69 -6.46 15.20
N LYS A 54 3.10 -5.59 16.13
CA LYS A 54 3.58 -4.24 15.79
C LYS A 54 4.72 -4.23 14.77
N LYS A 55 5.52 -5.30 14.67
CA LYS A 55 6.59 -5.40 13.68
C LYS A 55 6.03 -5.40 12.25
N ASP A 56 4.97 -6.15 12.02
CA ASP A 56 4.33 -6.29 10.72
C ASP A 56 3.63 -4.99 10.31
N LEU A 57 2.94 -4.34 11.26
CA LEU A 57 2.35 -3.01 11.04
C LEU A 57 3.41 -1.95 10.72
N LYS A 58 4.57 -1.96 11.40
CA LYS A 58 5.71 -1.08 11.06
C LYS A 58 6.22 -1.35 9.64
N HIS A 59 6.26 -2.61 9.22
CA HIS A 59 6.73 -3.01 7.90
C HIS A 59 5.80 -2.46 6.79
N MET A 60 4.48 -2.57 6.99
CA MET A 60 3.46 -1.97 6.11
C MET A 60 3.52 -0.43 6.11
N ARG A 61 3.65 0.20 7.28
CA ARG A 61 3.80 1.65 7.38
C ARG A 61 5.04 2.14 6.64
N ALA A 62 6.15 1.40 6.71
CA ALA A 62 7.36 1.69 5.97
C ALA A 62 7.18 1.57 4.45
N TYR A 63 6.40 0.58 3.98
CA TYR A 63 6.00 0.49 2.57
C TYR A 63 5.25 1.75 2.12
N LEU A 64 4.21 2.17 2.84
CA LEU A 64 3.43 3.36 2.48
C LEU A 64 4.31 4.62 2.43
N ALA A 65 5.22 4.77 3.38
CA ALA A 65 6.16 5.89 3.42
C ALA A 65 7.17 5.85 2.25
N MET A 66 7.63 4.66 1.86
CA MET A 66 8.48 4.46 0.69
C MET A 66 7.74 4.87 -0.58
N VAL A 67 6.53 4.34 -0.81
CA VAL A 67 5.73 4.67 -2.01
C VAL A 67 5.50 6.17 -2.10
N ARG A 68 5.09 6.81 -1.00
CA ARG A 68 4.84 8.26 -1.00
C ARG A 68 6.10 9.07 -1.33
N ARG A 69 7.26 8.68 -0.79
CA ARG A 69 8.54 9.35 -1.06
C ARG A 69 8.95 9.18 -2.52
N GLU A 70 8.93 7.94 -3.02
CA GLU A 70 9.33 7.62 -4.39
C GLU A 70 8.38 8.26 -5.43
N ALA A 71 7.08 8.25 -5.15
CA ALA A 71 6.07 8.91 -5.98
C ALA A 71 6.29 10.44 -6.01
N LYS A 72 6.64 11.06 -4.87
CA LYS A 72 6.89 12.51 -4.81
C LYS A 72 8.07 12.92 -5.69
N GLN A 73 9.17 12.16 -5.66
CA GLN A 73 10.34 12.44 -6.51
C GLN A 73 9.97 12.44 -8.00
N ARG A 74 9.17 11.47 -8.44
CA ARG A 74 8.74 11.32 -9.83
C ARG A 74 7.70 12.35 -10.23
N PHE A 75 6.79 12.67 -9.30
CA PHE A 75 5.84 13.76 -9.47
C PHE A 75 6.54 15.10 -9.69
N ASP A 76 7.55 15.41 -8.86
CA ASP A 76 8.33 16.65 -8.96
C ASP A 76 9.16 16.70 -10.25
N ALA A 77 9.53 15.55 -10.81
CA ALA A 77 10.16 15.43 -12.12
C ALA A 77 9.18 15.47 -13.30
N GLY A 78 7.87 15.66 -13.06
CA GLY A 78 6.84 15.70 -14.10
C GLY A 78 6.51 14.33 -14.74
N MET A 79 6.97 13.22 -14.14
CA MET A 79 6.73 11.87 -14.66
C MET A 79 5.25 11.48 -14.47
N PRO A 80 4.57 10.94 -15.50
CA PRO A 80 3.20 10.43 -15.36
C PRO A 80 3.09 9.31 -14.32
N ALA A 81 1.95 9.22 -13.62
CA ALA A 81 1.76 8.29 -12.50
C ALA A 81 1.96 6.82 -12.88
N GLU A 82 1.48 6.41 -14.06
CA GLU A 82 1.64 5.04 -14.55
C GLU A 82 3.11 4.70 -14.84
N ALA A 83 3.83 5.64 -15.44
CA ALA A 83 5.27 5.49 -15.66
C ALA A 83 6.02 5.42 -14.33
N ALA A 84 5.65 6.27 -13.37
CA ALA A 84 6.20 6.26 -12.03
C ALA A 84 5.96 4.92 -11.31
N ALA A 85 4.75 4.37 -11.40
CA ALA A 85 4.42 3.08 -10.80
C ALA A 85 5.29 1.92 -11.34
N GLY A 86 5.60 1.92 -12.63
CA GLY A 86 6.50 0.93 -13.24
C GLY A 86 7.99 1.17 -12.97
N ASP A 87 8.38 2.42 -12.72
CA ASP A 87 9.78 2.80 -12.46
C ASP A 87 10.22 2.48 -11.02
N ILE A 88 9.31 2.61 -10.04
CA ILE A 88 9.61 2.42 -8.61
C ILE A 88 10.15 1.01 -8.33
N LYS A 89 11.33 0.95 -7.71
CA LYS A 89 11.95 -0.30 -7.26
C LYS A 89 11.42 -0.69 -5.88
N LEU A 90 10.55 -1.71 -5.84
CA LEU A 90 9.93 -2.17 -4.60
C LEU A 90 10.90 -2.86 -3.62
N GLY A 91 12.06 -3.33 -4.09
CA GLY A 91 13.02 -4.03 -3.25
C GLY A 91 12.39 -5.22 -2.53
N VAL A 92 12.55 -5.29 -1.21
CA VAL A 92 11.98 -6.36 -0.37
C VAL A 92 10.45 -6.46 -0.47
N TYR A 93 9.76 -5.38 -0.84
CA TYR A 93 8.31 -5.37 -1.00
C TYR A 93 7.84 -6.02 -2.30
N ALA A 94 8.75 -6.30 -3.25
CA ALA A 94 8.41 -7.00 -4.49
C ALA A 94 7.95 -8.45 -4.24
N SER A 95 8.30 -9.03 -3.09
CA SER A 95 7.87 -10.38 -2.72
C SER A 95 6.50 -10.42 -2.03
N TRP A 96 5.87 -9.27 -1.81
CA TRP A 96 4.50 -9.22 -1.26
C TRP A 96 3.50 -9.57 -2.34
N SER A 97 2.36 -10.13 -1.94
CA SER A 97 1.30 -10.39 -2.91
C SER A 97 0.75 -9.08 -3.50
N ASP A 98 0.19 -9.18 -4.69
CA ASP A 98 -0.50 -8.08 -5.38
C ASP A 98 0.39 -6.85 -5.62
N ALA A 99 1.66 -7.06 -5.96
CA ALA A 99 2.63 -5.98 -6.19
C ALA A 99 2.16 -4.95 -7.23
N GLU A 100 1.29 -5.33 -8.16
CA GLU A 100 0.68 -4.41 -9.14
C GLU A 100 -0.16 -3.30 -8.50
N ARG A 101 -0.57 -3.45 -7.23
CA ARG A 101 -1.24 -2.40 -6.44
C ARG A 101 -0.34 -1.18 -6.17
N ILE A 102 0.94 -1.24 -6.53
CA ILE A 102 1.77 -0.04 -6.58
C ILE A 102 1.13 1.06 -7.44
N LEU A 103 0.44 0.70 -8.54
CA LEU A 103 -0.21 1.68 -9.41
C LEU A 103 -1.30 2.49 -8.71
N PRO A 104 -2.36 1.90 -8.14
CA PRO A 104 -3.36 2.67 -7.40
C PRO A 104 -2.75 3.49 -6.25
N ASN A 105 -1.72 2.98 -5.58
CA ASN A 105 -1.05 3.73 -4.50
C ASN A 105 -0.33 4.98 -5.02
N VAL A 106 0.34 4.88 -6.18
CA VAL A 106 1.00 6.02 -6.84
C VAL A 106 -0.02 7.00 -7.39
N LEU A 107 -1.09 6.53 -8.04
CA LEU A 107 -2.19 7.36 -8.51
C LEU A 107 -2.79 8.18 -7.37
N ARG A 108 -3.04 7.54 -6.22
CA ARG A 108 -3.54 8.20 -5.01
C ARG A 108 -2.55 9.24 -4.47
N CYS A 109 -1.25 8.92 -4.43
CA CYS A 109 -0.23 9.90 -4.04
C CYS A 109 -0.25 11.13 -4.96
N TYR A 110 -0.37 10.92 -6.27
CA TYR A 110 -0.41 12.02 -7.25
C TYR A 110 -1.64 12.92 -7.05
N GLN A 111 -2.82 12.33 -6.78
CA GLN A 111 -4.01 13.10 -6.41
C GLN A 111 -3.78 13.92 -5.13
N GLU A 112 -3.19 13.33 -4.09
CA GLU A 112 -2.86 14.05 -2.86
C GLU A 112 -1.90 15.23 -3.12
N PHE A 113 -0.88 15.04 -3.96
CA PHE A 113 0.10 16.10 -4.26
C PHE A 113 -0.48 17.23 -5.09
N ARG A 114 -1.53 16.97 -5.89
CA ARG A 114 -2.29 18.00 -6.61
C ARG A 114 -3.37 18.67 -5.76
N ASN A 115 -3.52 18.26 -4.50
CA ASN A 115 -4.62 18.69 -3.63
C ASN A 115 -6.01 18.31 -4.21
N GLU A 116 -6.09 17.13 -4.82
CA GLU A 116 -7.29 16.54 -5.41
C GLU A 116 -7.69 15.20 -4.74
N PRO A 117 -7.63 15.06 -3.39
CA PRO A 117 -7.76 13.76 -2.74
C PRO A 117 -9.13 13.12 -2.97
N ASP A 118 -10.21 13.88 -3.18
CA ASP A 118 -11.56 13.33 -3.30
C ASP A 118 -11.98 13.03 -4.76
N GLN A 119 -11.07 13.24 -5.71
CA GLN A 119 -11.37 12.93 -7.11
C GLN A 119 -11.46 11.41 -7.33
N PRO A 120 -12.47 10.93 -8.06
CA PRO A 120 -12.61 9.51 -8.35
C PRO A 120 -11.42 9.04 -9.19
N MET A 121 -11.00 7.80 -8.96
CA MET A 121 -10.00 7.16 -9.80
C MET A 121 -10.69 6.65 -11.08
N ASP A 122 -10.00 6.74 -12.22
CA ASP A 122 -10.44 6.08 -13.46
C ASP A 122 -10.24 4.56 -13.30
N LEU A 123 -11.30 3.85 -12.87
CA LEU A 123 -11.26 2.42 -12.58
C LEU A 123 -10.82 1.59 -13.80
N PRO A 124 -11.42 1.74 -15.00
CA PRO A 124 -10.99 0.99 -16.18
C PRO A 124 -9.50 1.16 -16.48
N ARG A 125 -9.00 2.40 -16.43
CA ARG A 125 -7.59 2.71 -16.70
C ARG A 125 -6.67 2.14 -15.63
N MET A 126 -7.04 2.28 -14.36
CA MET A 126 -6.30 1.71 -13.22
C MET A 126 -6.20 0.19 -13.34
N LEU A 127 -7.32 -0.51 -13.55
CA LEU A 127 -7.35 -1.97 -13.65
C LEU A 127 -6.51 -2.46 -14.84
N ALA A 128 -6.65 -1.83 -16.00
CA ALA A 128 -5.83 -2.16 -17.17
C ALA A 128 -4.32 -1.93 -16.90
N GLY A 129 -3.97 -0.90 -16.14
CA GLY A 129 -2.58 -0.66 -15.74
C GLY A 129 -2.04 -1.68 -14.73
N MET A 130 -2.88 -2.11 -13.78
CA MET A 130 -2.53 -3.18 -12.84
C MET A 130 -2.25 -4.49 -13.56
N GLU A 131 -3.09 -4.87 -14.53
CA GLU A 131 -2.85 -6.08 -15.35
C GLU A 131 -1.53 -5.98 -16.15
N ARG A 132 -1.19 -4.80 -16.68
CA ARG A 132 0.11 -4.59 -17.34
C ARG A 132 1.29 -4.76 -16.38
N LEU A 133 1.20 -4.26 -15.15
CA LEU A 133 2.27 -4.36 -14.15
C LEU A 133 2.41 -5.75 -13.55
N ARG A 134 1.29 -6.48 -13.41
CA ARG A 134 1.31 -7.87 -12.96
C ARG A 134 2.12 -8.77 -13.90
N GLY A 135 2.15 -8.42 -15.19
CA GLY A 135 2.80 -9.22 -16.23
C GLY A 135 2.03 -10.52 -16.51
N ALA A 136 2.51 -11.31 -17.47
CA ALA A 136 2.02 -12.68 -17.64
C ALA A 136 2.38 -13.49 -16.38
N ARG A 137 1.40 -14.17 -15.76
CA ARG A 137 1.64 -15.13 -14.68
C ARG A 137 2.80 -16.04 -15.10
N ALA A 138 3.90 -16.04 -14.34
CA ALA A 138 4.71 -17.24 -14.27
C ALA A 138 3.82 -18.26 -13.55
N ASP A 139 3.40 -19.30 -14.26
CA ASP A 139 2.66 -20.40 -13.68
C ASP A 139 3.47 -20.92 -12.48
N HIS A 140 2.98 -20.64 -11.28
CA HIS A 140 3.43 -21.34 -10.09
C HIS A 140 2.81 -22.74 -10.15
N THR A 141 3.39 -23.59 -11.01
CA THR A 141 3.24 -25.02 -10.92
C THR A 141 3.93 -25.43 -9.62
N CYS A 142 3.16 -25.60 -8.55
CA CYS A 142 3.60 -26.40 -7.41
C CYS A 142 3.83 -27.82 -7.93
N LEU A 143 5.11 -28.21 -8.01
CA LEU A 143 5.54 -29.61 -7.93
C LEU A 143 5.74 -29.97 -6.46
#